data_AF-A0A239LVC8-F1
#
_entry.id   AF-A0A239LVC8-F1
#
_cell.length_a   1.000
_cell.length_b   1.000
_cell.length_c   1.000
_cell.angle_alpha   90.00
_cell.angle_beta   90.00
_cell.angle_gamma   90.00
#
_symmetry.space_group_name_H-M   'P 1'
#
loop_
_entity.id
_entity.type
_entity.pdbx_description
1 polymer ?
#
loop_
_entity_poly.entity_id
_entity_poly.type
_entity_poly.pdbx_seq_one_letter_code
_entity_poly.pdbx_strand_id
1 'polypeptide(L)'
;MIRRICASEGVPEPALRCEPVSTSTYQNIAFALPLLHAEGIARVVIVTDAYHAPRAALVARRLGLAYTTAAPAPEGTPGWKRLRSALREVPAFLYYLIRPGGPG
;
A
#
# COMPACT_ATOMS: atom_id res chain seq x y z
N MET A 1 -3.90 16.09 1.39
CA MET A 1 -5.23 15.66 1.91
C MET A 1 -5.08 14.76 3.14
N ILE A 2 -4.50 13.55 3.01
CA ILE A 2 -4.41 12.56 4.09
C ILE A 2 -3.78 13.11 5.39
N ARG A 3 -2.66 13.85 5.30
CA ARG A 3 -2.03 14.49 6.47
C ARG A 3 -3.02 15.31 7.30
N ARG A 4 -3.87 16.11 6.64
CA ARG A 4 -4.85 16.97 7.32
C ARG A 4 -5.91 16.14 8.04
N ILE A 5 -6.33 15.03 7.44
CA ILE A 5 -7.26 14.09 8.06
C ILE A 5 -6.61 13.47 9.30
N CYS A 6 -5.38 12.97 9.20
CA CYS A 6 -4.68 12.42 10.37
C CYS A 6 -4.53 13.45 11.50
N ALA A 7 -4.17 14.69 11.16
CA ALA A 7 -4.07 15.77 12.14
C ALA A 7 -5.42 16.10 12.79
N SER A 8 -6.53 16.13 12.03
CA SER A 8 -7.87 16.37 12.60
C SER A 8 -8.36 15.22 13.48
N GLU A 9 -7.93 13.99 13.21
CA GLU A 9 -8.17 12.82 14.05
C GLU A 9 -7.21 12.73 15.25
N GLY A 10 -6.39 13.76 15.50
CA GLY A 10 -5.55 13.86 16.69
C GLY A 10 -4.17 13.18 16.59
N VAL A 11 -3.73 12.79 15.39
CA VAL A 11 -2.36 12.29 15.20
C VAL A 11 -1.36 13.44 15.42
N PRO A 12 -0.38 13.30 16.33
CA PRO A 12 0.59 14.36 16.60
C PRO A 12 1.44 14.71 15.37
N GLU A 13 1.71 15.99 15.14
CA GLU A 13 2.58 16.46 14.04
C GLU A 13 3.97 15.77 13.99
N PRO A 14 4.65 15.50 15.13
CA PRO A 14 5.92 14.77 15.10
C PRO A 14 5.80 13.33 14.57
N ALA A 15 4.60 12.73 14.57
CA ALA A 15 4.33 11.42 13.99
C ALA A 15 3.92 11.48 12.50
N LEU A 16 3.71 12.68 11.95
CA LEU A 16 3.35 12.88 10.55
C LEU A 16 4.62 13.15 9.73
N ARG A 17 4.98 12.19 8.88
CA ARG A 17 5.98 12.35 7.83
C ARG A 17 5.30 12.34 6.47
N CYS A 18 5.66 13.29 5.62
CA CYS A 18 5.07 13.43 4.29
C CYS A 18 6.16 13.41 3.23
N GLU A 19 5.97 12.55 2.24
CA GLU A 19 6.72 12.50 1.00
C GLU A 19 5.76 12.95 -0.12
N PRO A 20 5.89 14.18 -0.66
CA PRO A 20 4.88 14.78 -1.54
C PRO A 20 5.19 14.67 -3.04
N VAL A 21 6.30 14.07 -3.43
CA VAL A 21 6.85 14.12 -4.79
C VAL A 21 6.52 12.85 -5.59
N SER A 22 6.24 11.73 -4.93
CA SER A 22 5.89 10.49 -5.63
C SER A 22 4.63 10.62 -6.50
N THR A 23 4.74 10.15 -7.74
CA THR A 23 3.61 10.06 -8.70
C THR A 23 3.25 8.61 -9.05
N SER A 24 3.96 7.64 -8.47
CA SER A 24 3.74 6.20 -8.68
C SER A 24 3.95 5.41 -7.41
N THR A 25 3.38 4.20 -7.32
CA THR A 25 3.61 3.29 -6.19
C THR A 25 5.08 2.91 -6.02
N TYR A 26 5.83 2.82 -7.12
CA TYR A 26 7.27 2.59 -7.07
C TYR A 26 7.99 3.74 -6.37
N GLN A 27 7.78 4.98 -6.84
CA GLN A 27 8.40 6.16 -6.26
C GLN A 27 7.99 6.36 -4.80
N ASN A 28 6.72 6.09 -4.47
CA ASN A 28 6.22 6.24 -3.10
C ASN A 28 7.05 5.40 -2.11
N ILE A 29 7.25 4.11 -2.42
CA ILE A 29 8.03 3.22 -1.55
C ILE A 29 9.53 3.54 -1.63
N ALA A 30 10.06 3.82 -2.83
CA ALA A 30 11.47 4.14 -3.01
C ALA A 30 11.89 5.44 -2.30
N PHE A 31 11.02 6.45 -2.26
CA PHE A 31 11.28 7.73 -1.59
C PHE A 31 10.99 7.67 -0.09
N ALA A 32 10.07 6.81 0.34
CA ALA A 32 9.84 6.54 1.76
C ALA A 32 11.02 5.80 2.41
N LEU A 33 11.71 4.90 1.70
CA LEU A 33 12.80 4.08 2.24
C LEU A 33 13.92 4.90 2.93
N PRO A 34 14.51 5.93 2.30
CA PRO A 34 15.51 6.77 2.97
C PRO A 34 14.99 7.45 4.24
N LEU A 35 13.71 7.86 4.26
CA LEU A 35 13.09 8.47 5.44
C LEU A 35 12.96 7.45 6.57
N LEU A 36 12.50 6.24 6.25
CA LEU A 36 12.38 5.14 7.21
C LEU A 36 13.74 4.74 7.79
N HIS A 37 14.78 4.67 6.95
CA HIS A 37 16.14 4.36 7.39
C HIS A 37 16.71 5.45 8.32
N ALA A 38 16.49 6.72 7.99
CA ALA A 38 16.94 7.84 8.82
C ALA A 38 16.29 7.83 10.22
N GLU A 39 15.08 7.28 10.33
CA GLU A 39 14.34 7.14 11.58
C GLU A 39 14.54 5.77 12.26
N GLY A 40 15.38 4.89 11.72
CA GLY A 40 15.63 3.55 12.27
C GLY A 40 14.42 2.61 12.19
N ILE A 41 13.46 2.88 11.30
CA ILE A 41 12.24 2.08 11.14
C ILE A 41 12.52 0.90 10.23
N ALA A 42 12.51 -0.31 10.81
CA ALA A 42 12.81 -1.55 10.09
C ALA A 42 11.57 -2.22 9.46
N ARG A 43 10.36 -1.91 9.90
CA ARG A 43 9.11 -2.54 9.43
C ARG A 43 7.95 -1.57 9.45
N VAL A 44 7.11 -1.62 8.42
CA VAL A 44 5.94 -0.74 8.28
C VAL A 44 4.65 -1.49 7.95
N VAL A 45 3.52 -0.82 8.12
CA VAL A 45 2.22 -1.25 7.58
C VAL A 45 1.90 -0.40 6.36
N ILE A 46 1.72 -1.04 5.21
CA ILE A 46 1.29 -0.38 3.98
C ILE A 46 -0.24 -0.35 3.97
N VAL A 47 -0.82 0.84 4.13
CA VAL A 47 -2.27 1.05 4.08
C VAL A 47 -2.66 1.55 2.70
N THR A 48 -3.45 0.77 1.98
CA THR A 48 -3.96 1.12 0.64
C THR A 48 -5.23 0.31 0.35
N ASP A 49 -5.96 0.63 -0.70
CA ASP A 49 -7.14 -0.16 -1.08
C ASP A 49 -6.74 -1.58 -1.54
N ALA A 50 -7.71 -2.50 -1.52
CA ALA A 50 -7.48 -3.91 -1.82
C ALA A 50 -6.92 -4.13 -3.24
N TYR A 51 -7.28 -3.27 -4.18
CA TYR A 51 -6.83 -3.33 -5.57
C TYR A 51 -5.34 -2.99 -5.70
N HIS A 52 -4.86 -2.00 -4.94
CA HIS A 52 -3.46 -1.56 -4.97
C HIS A 52 -2.53 -2.34 -4.04
N ALA A 53 -3.07 -3.06 -3.05
CA ALA A 53 -2.27 -3.80 -2.08
C ALA A 53 -1.28 -4.81 -2.71
N PRO A 54 -1.64 -5.62 -3.71
CA PRO A 54 -0.70 -6.53 -4.36
C PRO A 54 0.45 -5.80 -5.08
N ARG A 55 0.14 -4.67 -5.74
CA ARG A 55 1.15 -3.85 -6.42
C ARG A 55 2.13 -3.25 -5.43
N ALA A 56 1.63 -2.68 -4.33
CA ALA A 56 2.48 -2.12 -3.28
C ALA A 56 3.33 -3.19 -2.60
N ALA A 57 2.76 -4.37 -2.33
CA ALA A 57 3.45 -5.53 -1.80
C ALA A 57 4.60 -6.00 -2.71
N LEU A 58 4.37 -6.08 -4.01
CA LEU A 58 5.40 -6.47 -4.99
C LEU A 58 6.56 -5.46 -4.99
N VAL A 59 6.25 -4.17 -5.04
CA VAL A 59 7.26 -3.10 -5.03
C VAL A 59 8.06 -3.13 -3.72
N ALA A 60 7.39 -3.23 -2.58
CA ALA A 60 8.04 -3.30 -1.27
C ALA A 60 8.99 -4.50 -1.15
N ARG A 61 8.60 -5.68 -1.68
CA ARG A 61 9.49 -6.86 -1.75
C ARG A 61 10.70 -6.60 -2.63
N ARG A 62 10.51 -6.02 -3.82
CA ARG A 62 11.60 -5.72 -4.75
C ARG A 62 12.61 -4.74 -4.16
N LEU A 63 12.14 -3.82 -3.31
CA LEU A 63 12.96 -2.81 -2.66
C LEU A 63 13.48 -3.23 -1.27
N GLY A 64 13.24 -4.47 -0.85
CA GLY A 64 13.74 -4.99 0.43
C GLY A 64 13.07 -4.41 1.69
N LEU A 65 11.94 -3.73 1.56
CA LEU A 65 11.20 -3.20 2.70
C LEU A 65 10.48 -4.34 3.43
N ALA A 66 10.62 -4.44 4.75
CA ALA A 66 9.80 -5.34 5.55
C ALA A 66 8.43 -4.71 5.82
N TYR A 67 7.35 -5.41 5.48
CA TYR A 67 6.00 -4.85 5.58
C TYR A 67 4.92 -5.85 5.97
N THR A 68 3.78 -5.31 6.36
CA THR A 68 2.45 -5.94 6.24
C THR A 68 1.55 -5.03 5.42
N THR A 69 0.46 -5.56 4.85
CA THR A 69 -0.54 -4.75 4.13
C THR A 69 -1.85 -4.69 4.91
N ALA A 70 -2.52 -3.54 4.86
CA ALA A 70 -3.85 -3.36 5.39
C ALA A 70 -4.72 -2.66 4.34
N ALA A 71 -5.86 -3.28 4.03
CA ALA A 71 -6.86 -2.74 3.11
C ALA A 71 -8.22 -2.68 3.82
N PRO A 72 -8.46 -1.65 4.65
CA PRO A 72 -9.71 -1.54 5.40
C PRO A 72 -10.90 -1.37 4.44
N ALA A 73 -11.91 -2.24 4.58
CA ALA A 73 -13.18 -2.12 3.88
C ALA A 73 -14.20 -1.36 4.76
N PRO A 74 -15.17 -0.63 4.16
CA PRO A 74 -16.22 0.08 4.88
C PRO A 74 -16.95 -0.80 5.90
N GLU A 75 -17.42 -0.17 6.99
CA GLU A 75 -18.15 -0.85 8.06
C GLU A 75 -19.42 -1.54 7.54
N GLY A 76 -19.73 -2.72 8.10
CA GLY A 76 -20.86 -3.56 7.68
C GLY A 76 -20.50 -4.71 6.72
N THR A 77 -19.23 -4.84 6.30
CA THR A 77 -18.79 -5.94 5.43
C THR A 77 -18.43 -7.20 6.25
N PRO A 78 -19.09 -8.37 6.05
CA PRO A 78 -18.78 -9.61 6.76
C PRO A 78 -17.30 -10.02 6.62
N GLY A 79 -16.67 -10.49 7.69
CA GLY A 79 -15.24 -10.82 7.72
C GLY A 79 -14.80 -11.83 6.64
N TRP A 80 -15.66 -12.79 6.29
CA TRP A 80 -15.40 -13.74 5.19
C TRP A 80 -15.54 -13.10 3.80
N LYS A 81 -16.36 -12.06 3.63
CA LYS A 81 -16.40 -11.25 2.40
C LYS A 81 -15.21 -10.30 2.31
N ARG A 82 -14.70 -9.79 3.44
CA ARG A 82 -13.44 -9.04 3.49
C ARG A 82 -12.26 -9.91 3.03
N LEU A 83 -12.17 -11.15 3.54
CA LEU A 83 -11.13 -12.12 3.14
C LEU A 83 -11.35 -12.66 1.72
N ARG A 84 -12.59 -13.00 1.31
CA ARG A 84 -12.89 -13.45 -0.06
C ARG A 84 -12.72 -12.34 -1.09
N SER A 85 -13.08 -11.09 -0.84
CA SER A 85 -12.83 -10.01 -1.80
C SER A 85 -11.33 -9.75 -1.95
N ALA A 86 -10.57 -9.81 -0.85
CA ALA A 86 -9.11 -9.73 -0.90
C ALA A 86 -8.45 -10.88 -1.68
N LEU A 87 -9.01 -12.10 -1.63
CA LEU A 87 -8.46 -13.28 -2.31
C LEU A 87 -9.03 -13.52 -3.73
N ARG A 88 -10.28 -13.12 -4.00
CA ARG A 88 -11.01 -13.42 -5.26
C ARG A 88 -10.57 -12.54 -6.43
N GLU A 89 -9.94 -11.39 -6.16
CA GLU A 89 -9.43 -10.51 -7.22
C GLU A 89 -7.95 -10.76 -7.58
N VAL A 90 -7.26 -11.63 -6.84
CA VAL A 90 -5.87 -12.03 -7.11
C VAL A 90 -5.70 -12.81 -8.44
N PRO A 91 -6.60 -13.72 -8.85
CA PRO A 91 -6.42 -14.50 -10.08
C PRO A 91 -6.60 -13.67 -11.36
N ALA A 92 -7.48 -12.67 -11.35
CA ALA A 92 -7.76 -11.83 -12.52
C ALA A 92 -6.54 -10.96 -12.90
N PHE A 93 -5.80 -10.47 -11.89
CA PHE A 93 -4.55 -9.75 -12.09
C PHE A 93 -3.38 -10.66 -12.46
N LEU A 94 -3.31 -11.87 -11.88
CA LEU A 94 -2.29 -12.85 -12.25
C LEU A 94 -2.46 -13.32 -13.70
N TYR A 95 -3.70 -13.47 -14.16
CA TYR A 95 -4.02 -13.79 -15.56
C TYR A 95 -3.54 -12.69 -16.53
N TYR A 96 -3.67 -11.42 -16.15
CA TYR A 96 -3.21 -10.29 -16.97
C TYR A 96 -1.67 -10.15 -16.99
N LEU A 97 -1.00 -10.55 -15.91
CA LEU A 97 0.47 -10.51 -15.82
C LEU A 97 1.17 -11.69 -16.53
N ILE A 98 0.45 -12.81 -16.75
CA ILE A 98 1.00 -14.03 -17.38
C ILE A 98 0.68 -14.09 -18.88
N ARG A 99 -0.18 -13.21 -19.43
CA ARG A 99 -0.48 -13.20 -20.87
C ARG A 99 0.51 -12.28 -21.63
N PRO A 100 1.42 -12.82 -22.47
CA PRO A 100 2.21 -11.99 -23.37
C PRO A 100 1.37 -11.68 -24.62
N GLY A 101 1.17 -10.40 -24.92
CA GLY A 101 0.50 -9.93 -26.15
C GLY A 101 -0.57 -8.90 -25.89
N GLY A 102 -0.22 -7.61 -26.04
CA GLY A 102 -1.17 -6.50 -26.09
C GLY A 102 -2.00 -6.51 -27.38
N PRO A 103 -3.16 -5.81 -27.42
CA PRO A 103 -3.90 -5.66 -28.66
C PRO A 103 -3.17 -4.68 -29.58
N GLY A 104 -2.97 -5.10 -30.83
CA GLY A 104 -2.74 -4.19 -31.95
C GLY A 104 -4.00 -3.45 -32.37
#